data_AF-A0A1J5FRP7-F1
#
_entry.id   AF-A0A1J5FRP7-F1
#
_cell.length_a   1.000
_cell.length_b   1.000
_cell.length_c   1.000
_cell.angle_alpha   90.00
_cell.angle_beta   90.00
_cell.angle_gamma   90.00
#
_symmetry.space_group_name_H-M   'P 1'
#
loop_
_entity.id
_entity.type
_entity.pdbx_description
1 polymer ?
#
loop_
_entity_poly.entity_id
_entity_poly.type
_entity_poly.pdbx_seq_one_letter_code
_entity_poly.pdbx_strand_id
1 'polypeptide(L)' 'MLAGRQYFHYKHPELCYTVVDLVVIEETDGVWVLYRVDNESLKGIVFLRLIESFFNEVVITGKKMKRFSLAEI' A
#
# COMPACT_ATOMS: atom_id res chain seq x y z
N MET A 1 -4.21 -11.20 8.95
CA MET A 1 -5.21 -10.27 8.35
C MET A 1 -4.50 -9.03 7.84
N LEU A 2 -4.77 -8.59 6.60
CA LEU A 2 -4.08 -7.45 5.97
C LEU A 2 -4.72 -6.10 6.34
N ALA A 3 -6.05 -6.07 6.42
CA ALA A 3 -6.80 -4.91 6.89
C ALA A 3 -6.33 -4.46 8.28
N GLY A 4 -6.25 -3.14 8.47
CA GLY A 4 -5.75 -2.49 9.68
C GLY A 4 -4.23 -2.44 9.80
N ARG A 5 -3.46 -3.12 8.93
CA ARG A 5 -2.00 -3.04 8.96
C ARG A 5 -1.50 -1.76 8.34
N GLN A 6 -0.43 -1.24 8.92
CA GLN A 6 0.25 -0.03 8.50
C GLN A 6 1.53 -0.35 7.71
N TYR A 7 1.79 0.46 6.69
CA TYR A 7 2.91 0.29 5.79
C TYR A 7 3.56 1.64 5.46
N PHE A 8 4.87 1.62 5.24
CA PHE A 8 5.61 2.74 4.65
C PHE A 8 5.82 2.49 3.17
N HIS A 9 5.54 3.50 2.34
CA HIS A 9 5.81 3.44 0.91
C HIS A 9 7.22 3.96 0.61
N TYR A 10 7.98 3.27 -0.24
CA TYR A 10 9.38 3.60 -0.51
C TYR A 10 9.63 5.03 -1.01
N LYS A 11 8.66 5.65 -1.73
CA LYS A 11 8.79 7.03 -2.23
C LYS A 11 8.55 8.09 -1.17
N HIS A 12 7.78 7.74 -0.14
CA HIS A 12 7.34 8.64 0.92
C HIS A 12 7.46 7.89 2.26
N PRO A 13 8.70 7.52 2.67
CA PRO A 13 8.94 6.75 3.88
C PRO A 13 8.50 7.48 5.16
N GLU A 14 8.32 8.80 5.10
CA GLU A 14 7.77 9.65 6.16
C GLU A 14 6.25 9.51 6.34
N LEU A 15 5.53 8.97 5.35
CA LEU A 15 4.09 8.79 5.39
C LEU A 15 3.72 7.35 5.72
N CYS A 16 2.82 7.19 6.68
CA CYS A 16 2.22 5.92 7.01
C CYS A 16 0.96 5.69 6.18
N TYR A 17 0.75 4.46 5.72
CA TYR A 17 -0.41 4.05 4.94
C TYR A 17 -1.11 2.89 5.64
N THR A 18 -2.40 3.05 5.95
CA THR A 18 -3.22 1.99 6.54
C THR A 18 -3.99 1.25 5.44
N VAL A 19 -3.84 -0.08 5.39
CA VAL A 19 -4.71 -0.93 4.57
C VAL A 19 -6.10 -0.94 5.19
N VAL A 20 -7.09 -0.52 4.41
CA VAL A 20 -8.50 -0.49 4.80
C VAL A 20 -9.11 -1.86 4.59
N ASP A 21 -8.97 -2.41 3.38
CA ASP A 21 -9.54 -3.72 3.03
C ASP A 21 -8.87 -4.32 1.78
N LEU A 22 -9.29 -5.53 1.41
CA LEU A 22 -9.06 -6.13 0.11
C LEU A 22 -10.37 -6.10 -0.70
N VAL A 23 -10.27 -5.75 -1.98
CA VAL A 23 -11.42 -5.72 -2.89
C VAL A 23 -11.12 -6.58 -4.11
N VAL A 24 -12.16 -7.24 -4.63
CA VAL A 24 -12.11 -7.89 -5.93
C VAL A 24 -12.74 -6.94 -6.94
N ILE A 25 -12.02 -6.62 -8.02
CA ILE A 25 -12.59 -5.87 -9.15
C ILE A 25 -13.11 -6.89 -10.15
N GLU A 26 -14.43 -7.09 -10.17
CA GLU A 26 -15.13 -8.09 -10.98
C GLU A 26 -14.73 -8.04 -12.46
N GLU A 27 -14.61 -6.85 -13.05
CA GLU A 27 -14.24 -6.67 -14.46
C GLU A 27 -12.90 -7.35 -14.83
N THR A 28 -12.01 -7.51 -13.85
CA THR A 28 -10.65 -8.04 -14.06
C THR A 28 -10.38 -9.33 -13.31
N ASP A 29 -11.33 -9.80 -12.49
CA ASP A 29 -11.15 -10.85 -11.47
C ASP A 29 -9.91 -10.65 -10.56
N GLY A 30 -9.36 -9.43 -10.52
CA GLY A 30 -8.15 -9.10 -9.79
C GLY A 30 -8.44 -8.80 -8.32
N VAL A 31 -7.52 -9.19 -7.43
CA VAL A 31 -7.54 -8.78 -6.02
C VAL A 31 -6.70 -7.53 -5.83
N TRP A 32 -7.27 -6.52 -5.18
CA TRP A 32 -6.67 -5.20 -4.99
C TRP A 32 -6.67 -4.83 -3.50
N VAL A 33 -5.65 -4.07 -3.11
CA VAL A 33 -5.50 -3.48 -1.79
C VAL A 33 -6.12 -2.10 -1.81
N LEU A 34 -7.10 -1.87 -0.95
CA LEU A 34 -7.66 -0.56 -0.65
C LEU A 34 -6.92 0.00 0.57
N TYR A 35 -6.29 1.17 0.44
CA TYR A 35 -5.48 1.75 1.50
C TYR A 35 -5.59 3.27 1.53
N ARG A 36 -5.31 3.88 2.67
CA ARG A 36 -5.31 5.34 2.85
C ARG A 36 -3.99 5.83 3.41
N VAL A 37 -3.68 7.11 3.23
CA VAL A 37 -2.54 7.76 3.89
C VAL A 37 -3.02 8.27 5.24
N ASP A 38 -2.25 8.03 6.30
CA ASP A 38 -2.49 8.57 7.64
C ASP A 38 -1.93 10.01 7.72
N ASN A 39 -2.53 10.93 6.94
CA ASN A 39 -2.16 12.33 6.84
C ASN A 39 -3.42 13.21 6.73
N GLU A 40 -3.54 14.25 7.56
CA GLU A 40 -4.75 15.09 7.60
C GLU A 40 -5.02 15.83 6.27
N SER A 41 -3.99 16.23 5.53
CA SER A 41 -4.15 16.90 4.23
C SER A 41 -4.71 15.98 3.14
N LEU A 42 -4.62 14.65 3.33
CA LEU A 42 -5.13 13.63 2.41
C LEU A 42 -6.32 12.87 3.00
N LYS A 43 -6.93 13.39 4.07
CA LYS A 43 -8.06 12.76 4.74
C LYS A 43 -9.24 12.58 3.78
N GLY A 44 -9.81 11.39 3.79
CA GLY A 44 -10.91 11.00 2.90
C GLY A 44 -10.45 10.46 1.54
N ILE A 45 -9.16 10.53 1.21
CA ILE A 45 -8.62 9.93 -0.02
C ILE A 45 -8.26 8.46 0.26
N VAL A 46 -8.79 7.58 -0.59
CA VAL A 46 -8.44 6.15 -0.63
C VAL A 46 -7.76 5.83 -1.95
N PHE A 47 -6.77 4.96 -1.88
CA PHE A 47 -6.00 4.47 -3.01
C PHE A 47 -6.30 3.00 -3.24
N LEU A 48 -6.24 2.60 -4.49
CA LEU A 48 -6.47 1.23 -4.93
C LEU A 48 -5.25 0.74 -5.70
N ARG A 49 -4.76 -0.46 -5.38
CA ARG A 49 -3.59 -1.05 -6.06
C ARG A 49 -3.69 -2.56 -6.14
N LEU A 50 -3.33 -3.14 -7.29
CA LEU A 50 -3.28 -4.59 -7.47
C LEU A 50 -2.41 -5.23 -6.40
N ILE A 51 -2.87 -6.33 -5.80
CA ILE A 51 -2.23 -6.95 -4.64
C ILE A 51 -0.78 -7.34 -4.89
N GLU A 52 -0.49 -7.90 -6.07
CA GLU A 52 0.87 -8.26 -6.49
C GLU A 52 1.75 -7.02 -6.56
N SER A 53 1.26 -5.95 -7.19
CA SER A 53 1.99 -4.67 -7.29
C SER A 53 2.29 -4.06 -5.93
N PHE A 54 1.40 -4.25 -4.94
CA PHE A 54 1.59 -3.77 -3.57
C PHE A 54 2.75 -4.49 -2.88
N PHE A 55 2.86 -5.82 -3.02
CA PHE A 55 3.93 -6.60 -2.41
C PHE A 55 5.23 -6.68 -3.23
N ASN A 56 5.21 -6.23 -4.48
CA ASN A 56 6.39 -6.25 -5.34
C ASN A 56 7.56 -5.43 -4.78
N GLU A 57 8.76 -5.87 -5.15
CA GLU A 57 9.98 -5.10 -4.96
C GLU A 57 10.16 -4.09 -6.10
N VAL A 58 10.89 -3.01 -5.82
CA VAL A 58 11.33 -2.00 -6.76
C VAL A 58 12.85 -1.87 -6.69
N VAL A 59 13.46 -1.50 -7.81
CA VAL A 59 14.90 -1.19 -7.87
C VAL A 59 15.07 0.32 -7.81
N ILE A 60 15.81 0.80 -6.81
CA ILE A 60 16.18 2.20 -6.65
C ILE A 60 17.68 2.26 -6.45
N THR A 61 18.35 3.09 -7.23
CA THR A 61 19.82 3.25 -7.15
C THR A 61 20.58 1.91 -7.14
N GLY A 62 20.09 0.93 -7.89
CA GLY A 62 20.67 -0.42 -8.01
C GLY A 62 20.34 -1.38 -6.86
N LYS A 63 19.61 -0.94 -5.83
CA LYS A 63 19.18 -1.78 -4.69
C LYS A 63 17.72 -2.19 -4.84
N LYS A 64 17.45 -3.47 -4.58
CA LYS A 64 16.08 -3.99 -4.45
C LYS A 64 15.51 -3.64 -3.08
N MET A 65 14.27 -3.16 -3.06
CA MET A 65 13.54 -2.89 -1.82
C MET A 65 12.05 -3.13 -2.02
N LYS A 66 11.32 -3.44 -0.95
CA LYS A 66 9.87 -3.58 -1.01
C LYS A 66 9.22 -2.26 -1.36
N ARG A 67 8.17 -2.29 -2.19
CA ARG A 67 7.36 -1.10 -2.46
C ARG A 67 6.69 -0.57 -1.20
N PHE A 68 6.11 -1.49 -0.43
CA PHE A 68 5.53 -1.24 0.88
C PHE A 68 6.21 -2.13 1.92
N SER A 69 6.79 -1.49 2.94
CA SER A 69 7.37 -2.16 4.09
C SER A 69 6.39 -2.09 5.25
N LEU A 70 6.22 -3.18 5.99
CA LEU A 70 5.36 -3.18 7.18
C LEU A 70 5.90 -2.18 8.20
N ALA A 71 5.04 -1.32 8.73
CA ALA A 71 5.36 -0.52 9.90
C ALA A 71 5.26 -1.46 11.12
N GLU A 72 6.38 -2.02 11.57
CA GLU A 72 6.41 -2.77 12.82
C GLU A 72 6.13 -1.80 13.97
N ILE A 73 5.16 -2.15 14.83
CA ILE A 73 4.89 -1.50 16.12
C ILE A 73 5.54 -2.35 17.19
#